data_AF-A0A078M9S3-F1
#
_entry.id   AF-A0A078M9S3-F1
#
_cell.length_a   1.000
_cell.length_b   1.000
_cell.length_c   1.000
_cell.angle_alpha   90.00
_cell.angle_beta   90.00
_cell.angle_gamma   90.00
#
_symmetry.space_group_name_H-M   'P 1'
#
loop_
_entity.id
_entity.type
_entity.pdbx_description
1 polymer ?
#
loop_
_entity_poly.entity_id
_entity_poly.type
_entity_poly.pdbx_seq_one_letter_code
_entity_poly.pdbx_strand_id
1 'polypeptide(L)' 'MKKLIMRVIKETMKDPVKREKIMSYVKPLISNYTNKKK' A
#
# COMPACT_ATOMS: atom_id res chain seq x y z
N MET A 1 -14.36 -14.45 3.76
CA MET A 1 -13.01 -14.01 3.32
C MET A 1 -12.85 -12.50 3.13
N LYS A 2 -13.62 -11.83 2.25
CA LYS A 2 -13.33 -10.44 1.81
C LYS A 2 -13.23 -9.40 2.95
N LYS A 3 -14.11 -9.47 3.96
CA LYS A 3 -14.07 -8.62 5.17
C LYS A 3 -12.85 -8.87 6.07
N LEU A 4 -12.38 -10.11 6.16
CA LEU A 4 -11.24 -10.48 7.01
C LEU A 4 -9.95 -9.87 6.46
N ILE A 5 -9.73 -9.99 5.14
CA ILE A 5 -8.57 -9.45 4.43
C ILE A 5 -8.53 -7.92 4.55
N MET A 6 -9.66 -7.25 4.34
CA MET A 6 -9.76 -5.80 4.54
C MET A 6 -9.42 -5.37 5.98
N ARG A 7 -9.82 -6.16 6.98
CA ARG A 7 -9.56 -5.86 8.40
C ARG A 7 -8.07 -6.01 8.73
N VAL A 8 -7.44 -7.10 8.26
CA VAL A 8 -6.00 -7.34 8.40
C VAL A 8 -5.17 -6.25 7.73
N ILE A 9 -5.55 -5.84 6.51
CA ILE A 9 -4.89 -4.71 5.82
C ILE A 9 -5.06 -3.43 6.62
N LYS A 10 -6.27 -3.14 7.11
CA LYS A 10 -6.54 -1.93 7.90
C LYS A 10 -5.74 -1.90 9.21
N GLU A 11 -5.57 -3.05 9.87
CA GLU A 11 -4.72 -3.15 11.08
C GLU A 11 -3.24 -3.05 10.75
N THR A 12 -2.78 -3.67 9.67
CA THR A 12 -1.39 -3.59 9.21
C THR A 12 -1.00 -2.17 8.80
N MET A 13 -1.95 -1.40 8.28
CA MET A 13 -1.77 0.01 7.90
C MET A 13 -1.87 0.99 9.08
N LYS A 14 -2.34 0.56 10.26
CA LYS A 14 -2.31 1.38 11.49
C LYS A 14 -0.91 1.48 12.08
N ASP A 15 -0.09 0.44 11.89
CA ASP A 15 1.32 0.43 12.30
C ASP A 15 2.12 1.44 11.45
N PRO A 16 2.69 2.51 12.04
CA PRO A 16 3.39 3.54 11.27
C PRO A 16 4.63 2.96 10.55
N VAL A 17 5.37 2.07 11.20
CA VAL A 17 6.57 1.42 10.64
C VAL A 17 6.23 0.53 9.43
N LYS A 18 5.13 -0.24 9.52
CA LYS A 18 4.70 -1.11 8.41
C LYS A 18 4.10 -0.29 7.27
N ARG A 19 3.33 0.75 7.59
CA ARG A 19 2.76 1.69 6.64
C ARG A 19 3.83 2.39 5.81
N GLU A 20 4.91 2.84 6.44
CA GLU A 20 6.01 3.53 5.74
C GLU A 20 6.76 2.59 4.78
N LYS A 21 7.02 1.34 5.20
CA LYS A 21 7.58 0.30 4.32
C LYS A 21 6.69 0.02 3.11
N ILE A 22 5.38 -0.12 3.31
CA ILE A 22 4.42 -0.34 2.23
C ILE A 22 4.38 0.87 1.30
N MET A 23 4.35 2.10 1.84
CA MET A 23 4.38 3.31 1.00
C MET A 23 5.67 3.42 0.20
N SER A 24 6.82 3.12 0.80
CA SER A 24 8.11 3.11 0.09
C SER A 24 8.11 2.13 -1.08
N TYR A 25 7.50 0.95 -0.91
CA TYR A 25 7.38 -0.04 -1.98
C TYR A 25 6.35 0.36 -3.05
N VAL A 26 5.21 0.93 -2.65
CA VAL A 26 4.10 1.26 -3.55
C VAL A 26 4.33 2.57 -4.32
N LYS A 27 5.01 3.56 -3.72
CA LYS A 27 5.30 4.88 -4.32
C LYS A 27 5.99 4.80 -5.69
N PRO A 28 7.08 4.03 -5.90
CA PRO A 28 7.68 3.89 -7.22
C PRO A 28 6.77 3.16 -8.21
N LEU A 29 5.96 2.19 -7.75
CA LEU A 29 5.01 1.49 -8.62
C LEU A 29 3.92 2.42 -9.15
N ILE A 30 3.35 3.27 -8.30
CA ILE A 30 2.37 4.28 -8.70
C ILE A 30 3.03 5.33 -9.60
N SER A 31 4.23 5.80 -9.25
CA SER A 31 4.98 6.77 -10.06
C SER A 31 5.26 6.23 -11.46
N ASN A 32 5.72 4.98 -11.58
CA ASN A 32 5.98 4.31 -12.86
C ASN A 32 4.70 4.07 -13.65
N TYR A 33 3.59 3.71 -12.99
CA TYR A 33 2.29 3.54 -13.65
C TYR A 33 1.76 4.87 -14.19
N THR A 34 1.98 5.96 -13.46
CA THR A 34 1.54 7.30 -13.87
C THR A 34 2.44 7.86 -14.99
N ASN A 35 3.74 7.58 -14.97
CA ASN A 35 4.68 7.97 -16.03
C ASN A 35 4.47 7.19 -17.33
N LYS A 36 4.04 5.92 -17.28
CA LYS A 36 3.70 5.13 -18.48
C LYS A 36 2.47 5.63 -19.23
N LYS A 37 1.66 6.51 -18.63
CA LYS A 37 0.48 7.12 -19.25
C LYS A 37 0.75 8.50 -19.87
N LYS A 38 1.99 8.98 -19.82
CA LYS A 38 2.44 10.18 -20.55
C LYS A 38 3.02 9.81 -21.90
#